data_AF-G3I6T7-F1
#
_entry.id   AF-G3I6T7-F1
#
_cell.length_a   1.000
_cell.length_b   1.000
_cell.length_c   1.000
_cell.angle_alpha   90.00
_cell.angle_beta   90.00
_cell.angle_gamma   90.00
#
_symmetry.space_group_name_H-M   'P 1'
#
loop_
_entity.id
_entity.type
_entity.pdbx_description
1 polymer ?
#
loop_
_entity_poly.entity_id
_entity_poly.type
_entity_poly.pdbx_seq_one_letter_code
_entity_poly.pdbx_strand_id
1 'polypeptide(L)'
;MDLVVAVNGMWILVETFMLRGGNLISLKRVPWSYLVFLTIYGVELFMKVAGLGPVEYLSSGWNLFDLSVTVSAFLGLLALTLNMKPFYFIVVLRPLQLLRLFKLKKRYRNVLDTMFELLPRMASLGLTLLIFYYSFAIVGMEFFNGRLYRNCCNSSTVADAYRFINHTVDNKTKIEDGYYYLNNFDNILNSFVTLFELTVVNNWYIIMEGVTSQTSHWSRLYFMTFYIVTMVVMTIIVAFILEAFVFRMNYSRKSQDSEVDSGIVIEKELSKEELLAILELYREVRGASSDVTRLLDTLSQMEKYQQNSLVFLGRRSRTKSDLSLKMYQEEIQEWYEEHAREQEMQQQLKGIVPGPAAQQPPVIRQRSQTVT
;
A
#
# COMPACT_ATOMS: atom_id res chain seq x y z
N MET A 1 3.16 -5.77 27.56
CA MET A 1 2.00 -5.32 26.76
C MET A 1 1.50 -6.42 25.85
N ASP A 2 2.35 -7.13 25.12
CA ASP A 2 1.93 -8.22 24.22
C ASP A 2 1.10 -9.32 24.92
N LEU A 3 1.47 -9.71 26.14
CA LEU A 3 0.68 -10.63 26.97
C LEU A 3 -0.73 -10.09 27.26
N VAL A 4 -0.87 -8.78 27.52
CA VAL A 4 -2.17 -8.14 27.77
C VAL A 4 -3.04 -8.22 26.52
N VAL A 5 -2.48 -7.97 25.34
CA VAL A 5 -3.23 -8.07 24.08
C VAL A 5 -3.64 -9.52 23.78
N ALA A 6 -2.76 -10.48 24.05
CA ALA A 6 -3.08 -11.91 23.90
C ALA A 6 -4.20 -12.35 24.85
N VAL A 7 -4.14 -11.93 26.12
CA VAL A 7 -5.19 -12.21 27.13
C VAL A 7 -6.51 -11.54 26.72
N ASN A 8 -6.49 -10.30 26.23
CA ASN A 8 -7.67 -9.63 25.69
C ASN A 8 -8.29 -10.41 24.53
N GLY A 9 -7.46 -10.90 23.59
CA GLY A 9 -7.92 -11.71 22.47
C GLY A 9 -8.59 -13.01 22.91
N MET A 10 -7.96 -13.73 23.84
CA MET A 10 -8.55 -14.95 24.43
C MET A 10 -9.85 -14.64 25.18
N TRP A 11 -9.91 -13.54 25.92
CA TRP A 11 -11.12 -13.12 26.63
C TRP A 11 -12.27 -12.83 25.66
N ILE A 12 -12.03 -12.07 24.58
CA ILE A 12 -13.03 -11.79 23.55
C ILE A 12 -13.55 -13.09 22.92
N LEU A 13 -12.65 -14.05 22.66
CA LEU A 13 -13.01 -15.34 22.08
C LEU A 13 -13.89 -16.16 23.04
N VAL A 14 -13.50 -16.27 24.31
CA VAL A 14 -14.29 -16.95 25.35
C VAL A 14 -15.65 -16.28 25.54
N GLU A 15 -15.68 -14.94 25.61
CA GLU A 15 -16.92 -14.17 25.72
C GLU A 15 -17.85 -14.44 24.52
N THR A 16 -17.30 -14.53 23.31
CA THR A 16 -18.07 -14.85 22.09
C THR A 16 -18.65 -16.27 22.13
N PHE A 17 -17.90 -17.26 22.63
CA PHE A 17 -18.39 -18.63 22.79
C PHE A 17 -19.43 -18.77 23.92
N MET A 18 -19.27 -18.03 25.01
CA MET A 18 -20.24 -18.02 26.12
C MET A 18 -21.54 -17.31 25.72
N LEU A 19 -21.45 -16.29 24.87
CA LEU A 19 -22.60 -15.53 24.35
C LEU A 19 -23.23 -16.17 23.10
N ARG A 20 -22.93 -17.45 22.79
CA ARG A 20 -23.43 -18.16 21.59
C ARG A 20 -24.97 -18.28 21.49
N GLY A 21 -25.72 -17.78 22.48
CA GLY A 21 -27.19 -17.60 22.43
C GLY A 21 -27.69 -16.14 22.53
N GLY A 22 -26.82 -15.13 22.59
CA GLY A 22 -27.19 -13.73 22.82
C GLY A 22 -26.46 -12.75 21.91
N ASN A 23 -27.21 -12.18 20.96
CA ASN A 23 -26.82 -11.15 20.00
C ASN A 23 -25.64 -10.26 20.42
N LEU A 24 -24.57 -10.25 19.62
CA LEU A 24 -23.49 -9.25 19.61
C LEU A 24 -24.01 -7.78 19.63
N ILE A 25 -25.28 -7.61 19.23
CA ILE A 25 -25.99 -6.34 19.02
C ILE A 25 -26.87 -5.98 20.23
N SER A 26 -27.18 -6.91 21.14
CA SER A 26 -28.15 -6.71 22.23
C SER A 26 -27.53 -6.37 23.59
N LEU A 27 -26.21 -6.24 23.70
CA LEU A 27 -25.60 -5.64 24.89
C LEU A 27 -25.53 -4.13 24.71
N LYS A 28 -26.63 -3.46 25.05
CA LYS A 28 -26.65 -2.01 25.34
C LYS A 28 -25.73 -1.64 26.53
N ARG A 29 -25.10 -2.64 27.17
CA ARG A 29 -24.19 -2.51 28.30
C ARG A 29 -22.76 -2.79 27.84
N VAL A 30 -21.88 -1.82 28.03
CA VAL A 30 -20.43 -2.02 27.83
C VAL A 30 -19.94 -3.07 28.83
N PRO A 31 -19.23 -4.13 28.39
CA PRO A 31 -18.67 -5.12 29.30
C PRO A 31 -17.55 -4.50 30.13
N TRP A 32 -17.51 -4.81 31.43
CA TRP A 32 -16.48 -4.30 32.35
C TRP A 32 -15.06 -4.65 31.90
N SER A 33 -14.87 -5.82 31.29
CA SER A 33 -13.57 -6.23 30.72
C SER A 33 -13.05 -5.24 29.69
N TYR A 34 -13.93 -4.66 28.85
CA TYR A 34 -13.54 -3.67 27.85
C TYR A 34 -13.01 -2.39 28.49
N LEU A 35 -13.64 -1.91 29.57
CA LEU A 35 -13.15 -0.75 30.33
C LEU A 35 -11.77 -1.04 30.94
N VAL A 36 -11.58 -2.23 31.51
CA VAL A 36 -10.29 -2.63 32.09
C VAL A 36 -9.19 -2.61 31.02
N PHE A 37 -9.38 -3.28 29.89
CA PHE A 37 -8.36 -3.28 28.82
C PHE A 37 -8.12 -1.89 28.23
N LEU A 38 -9.18 -1.09 28.04
CA LEU A 38 -9.05 0.29 27.53
C LEU A 38 -8.24 1.17 28.48
N THR A 39 -8.46 1.08 29.79
CA THR A 39 -7.66 1.84 30.77
C THR A 39 -6.19 1.43 30.75
N ILE A 40 -5.89 0.13 30.65
CA ILE A 40 -4.51 -0.36 30.53
C ILE A 40 -3.83 0.20 29.27
N TYR A 41 -4.50 0.18 28.12
CA TYR A 41 -3.97 0.75 26.88
C TYR A 41 -3.84 2.28 26.93
N GLY A 42 -4.76 2.97 27.61
CA GLY A 42 -4.68 4.42 27.83
C GLY A 42 -3.48 4.82 28.68
N VAL A 43 -3.23 4.09 29.79
CA VAL A 43 -2.07 4.32 30.66
C VAL A 43 -0.76 4.01 29.93
N GLU A 44 -0.71 2.91 29.17
CA GLU A 44 0.44 2.60 28.30
C GLU A 44 0.75 3.74 27.33
N LEU A 45 -0.28 4.24 26.63
CA LEU A 45 -0.14 5.31 25.65
C LEU A 45 0.41 6.58 26.32
N PHE A 46 -0.15 6.96 27.46
CA PHE A 46 0.28 8.14 28.20
C PHE A 46 1.74 8.04 28.65
N MET A 47 2.15 6.88 29.20
CA MET A 47 3.54 6.64 29.58
C MET A 47 4.50 6.68 28.39
N LYS A 48 4.12 6.10 27.24
CA LYS A 48 4.96 6.13 26.04
C LYS A 48 5.12 7.53 25.48
N VAL A 49 4.04 8.30 25.40
CA VAL A 49 4.08 9.68 24.88
C VAL A 49 4.89 10.59 25.82
N ALA A 50 4.76 10.43 27.13
CA ALA A 50 5.53 11.19 28.11
C ALA A 50 7.02 10.81 28.12
N GLY A 51 7.35 9.53 27.94
CA GLY A 51 8.74 9.03 28.00
C GLY A 51 9.55 9.27 26.73
N LEU A 52 8.97 9.04 25.55
CA LEU A 52 9.65 9.24 24.26
C LEU A 52 9.49 10.67 23.71
N GLY A 53 8.53 11.43 24.23
CA GLY A 53 8.15 12.72 23.67
C GLY A 53 7.24 12.60 22.43
N PRO A 54 6.40 13.61 22.14
CA PRO A 54 5.39 13.51 21.08
C PRO A 54 5.98 13.37 19.67
N VAL A 55 7.12 14.01 19.40
CA VAL A 55 7.75 14.04 18.08
C VAL A 55 8.32 12.66 17.72
N GLU A 56 9.06 12.05 18.64
CA GLU A 56 9.64 10.73 18.42
C GLU A 56 8.55 9.64 18.42
N TYR A 57 7.53 9.79 19.28
CA TYR A 57 6.38 8.87 19.30
C TYR A 57 5.63 8.84 17.96
N LEU A 58 5.36 10.00 17.35
CA LEU A 58 4.63 10.11 16.08
C LEU A 58 5.47 9.71 14.85
N SER A 59 6.80 9.65 14.98
CA SER A 59 7.68 9.20 13.88
C SER A 59 7.47 7.73 13.51
N SER A 60 7.04 6.90 14.48
CA SER A 60 6.82 5.47 14.27
C SER A 60 5.37 5.20 13.85
N GLY A 61 5.17 4.68 12.62
CA GLY A 61 3.84 4.35 12.10
C GLY A 61 3.06 3.36 12.97
N TRP A 62 3.76 2.48 13.68
CA TRP A 62 3.16 1.55 14.63
C TRP A 62 2.64 2.24 15.88
N ASN A 63 3.36 3.22 16.41
CA ASN A 63 2.91 4.01 17.55
C ASN A 63 1.73 4.91 17.15
N LEU A 64 1.73 5.44 15.93
CA LEU A 64 0.59 6.18 15.36
C LEU A 64 -0.66 5.30 15.25
N PHE A 65 -0.53 4.04 14.82
CA PHE A 65 -1.64 3.08 14.82
C PHE A 65 -2.16 2.77 16.23
N ASP A 66 -1.27 2.62 17.22
CA ASP A 66 -1.69 2.38 18.61
C ASP A 66 -2.43 3.57 19.20
N LEU A 67 -1.97 4.78 18.89
CA LEU A 67 -2.64 6.02 19.26
C LEU A 67 -4.01 6.12 18.58
N SER A 68 -4.11 5.90 17.28
CA SER A 68 -5.37 6.02 16.54
C SER A 68 -6.43 5.03 17.06
N VAL A 69 -6.06 3.78 17.31
CA VAL A 69 -6.97 2.76 17.85
C VAL A 69 -7.41 3.08 19.28
N THR A 70 -6.49 3.56 20.14
CA THR A 70 -6.81 3.90 21.54
C THR A 70 -7.71 5.13 21.61
N VAL A 71 -7.38 6.18 20.87
CA VAL A 71 -8.19 7.42 20.78
C VAL A 71 -9.57 7.13 20.20
N SER A 72 -9.67 6.33 19.13
CA SER A 72 -10.97 5.92 18.58
C SER A 72 -11.81 5.19 19.63
N ALA A 73 -11.21 4.28 20.40
CA ALA A 73 -11.93 3.56 21.46
C ALA A 73 -12.42 4.48 22.59
N PHE A 74 -11.61 5.45 23.04
CA PHE A 74 -12.04 6.47 24.00
C PHE A 74 -13.18 7.34 23.44
N LEU A 75 -13.08 7.75 22.17
CA LEU A 75 -14.11 8.53 21.50
C LEU A 75 -15.43 7.74 21.39
N GLY A 76 -15.37 6.45 21.06
CA GLY A 76 -16.52 5.56 21.05
C GLY A 76 -17.17 5.40 22.42
N LEU A 77 -16.37 5.27 23.49
CA LEU A 77 -16.88 5.22 24.86
C LEU A 77 -17.54 6.54 25.26
N LEU A 78 -16.89 7.68 24.99
CA LEU A 78 -17.43 9.01 25.28
C LEU A 78 -18.74 9.25 24.53
N ALA A 79 -18.80 8.95 23.23
CA ALA A 79 -20.01 9.08 22.43
C ALA A 79 -21.17 8.21 22.96
N LEU A 80 -20.87 7.02 23.47
CA LEU A 80 -21.87 6.15 24.11
C LEU A 80 -22.39 6.74 25.43
N THR A 81 -21.52 7.34 26.26
CA THR A 81 -21.96 8.04 27.49
C THR A 81 -22.84 9.25 27.19
N LEU A 82 -22.64 9.90 26.04
CA LEU A 82 -23.46 11.00 25.53
C LEU A 82 -24.73 10.52 24.81
N ASN A 83 -25.09 9.22 24.90
CA ASN A 83 -26.24 8.60 24.25
C ASN A 83 -26.27 8.75 22.71
N MET A 84 -25.11 8.95 22.07
CA MET A 84 -25.03 9.00 20.61
C MET A 84 -25.01 7.58 20.03
N LYS A 85 -26.22 7.03 19.81
CA LYS A 85 -26.45 5.68 19.25
C LYS A 85 -25.62 5.32 18.00
N PRO A 86 -25.43 6.20 16.98
CA PRO A 86 -24.70 5.81 15.79
C PRO A 86 -23.24 5.43 16.06
N PHE A 87 -22.60 5.93 17.12
CA PHE A 87 -21.19 5.62 17.41
C PHE A 87 -20.96 4.26 18.10
N TYR A 88 -22.02 3.49 18.37
CA TYR A 88 -21.90 2.16 18.97
C TYR A 88 -21.02 1.20 18.13
N PHE A 89 -20.94 1.40 16.80
CA PHE A 89 -20.07 0.58 15.94
C PHE A 89 -18.59 0.62 16.37
N ILE A 90 -18.11 1.73 16.96
CA ILE A 90 -16.72 1.85 17.42
C ILE A 90 -16.44 0.84 18.55
N VAL A 91 -17.41 0.61 19.44
CA VAL A 91 -17.29 -0.38 20.51
C VAL A 91 -17.33 -1.81 19.93
N VAL A 92 -18.12 -2.03 18.87
CA VAL A 92 -18.17 -3.31 18.15
C VAL A 92 -16.82 -3.63 17.49
N LEU A 93 -16.09 -2.62 17.02
CA LEU A 93 -14.76 -2.74 16.42
C LEU A 93 -13.62 -2.97 17.43
N ARG A 94 -13.90 -3.30 18.70
CA ARG A 94 -12.89 -3.66 19.71
C ARG A 94 -11.86 -4.72 19.28
N PRO A 95 -12.15 -5.71 18.40
CA PRO A 95 -11.14 -6.66 17.93
C PRO A 95 -10.01 -6.02 17.12
N LEU A 96 -10.19 -4.80 16.58
CA LEU A 96 -9.11 -4.07 15.91
C LEU A 96 -7.89 -3.83 16.82
N GLN A 97 -8.09 -3.78 18.13
CA GLN A 97 -6.99 -3.69 19.11
C GLN A 97 -6.07 -4.92 19.07
N LEU A 98 -6.56 -6.07 18.61
CA LEU A 98 -5.76 -7.30 18.47
C LEU A 98 -4.80 -7.25 17.29
N LEU A 99 -5.00 -6.33 16.33
CA LEU A 99 -4.06 -6.12 15.22
C LEU A 99 -2.67 -5.71 15.74
N ARG A 100 -2.56 -5.22 16.98
CA ARG A 100 -1.27 -4.98 17.65
C ARG A 100 -0.41 -6.24 17.77
N LEU A 101 -1.00 -7.43 17.90
CA LEU A 101 -0.25 -8.69 17.92
C LEU A 101 0.51 -8.94 16.62
N PHE A 102 0.03 -8.44 15.48
CA PHE A 102 0.71 -8.63 14.20
C PHE A 102 2.07 -7.92 14.14
N LYS A 103 2.32 -6.93 15.01
CA LYS A 103 3.64 -6.28 15.13
C LYS A 103 4.71 -7.18 15.71
N LEU A 104 4.30 -8.20 16.48
CA LEU A 104 5.22 -9.07 17.23
C LEU A 104 6.05 -9.95 16.29
N LYS A 105 5.43 -10.47 15.22
CA LYS A 105 6.13 -11.33 14.26
C LYS A 105 6.72 -10.49 13.14
N LYS A 106 8.04 -10.55 12.99
CA LYS A 106 8.80 -9.90 11.89
C LYS A 106 8.17 -10.14 10.51
N ARG A 107 7.67 -11.36 10.26
CA ARG A 107 6.99 -11.71 9.00
C ARG A 107 5.73 -10.86 8.72
N TYR A 108 4.85 -10.67 9.70
CA TYR A 108 3.63 -9.89 9.51
C TYR A 108 3.93 -8.40 9.35
N ARG A 109 4.92 -7.89 10.10
CA ARG A 109 5.42 -6.53 9.94
C ARG A 109 5.90 -6.27 8.52
N ASN A 110 6.79 -7.12 7.99
CA ASN A 110 7.27 -7.00 6.62
C ASN A 110 6.11 -7.01 5.60
N VAL A 111 5.10 -7.88 5.77
CA VAL A 111 3.94 -7.94 4.88
C VAL A 111 3.15 -6.63 4.91
N LEU A 112 2.84 -6.10 6.08
CA LEU A 112 2.08 -4.85 6.22
C LEU A 112 2.86 -3.64 5.71
N ASP A 113 4.16 -3.57 5.99
CA ASP A 113 5.04 -2.52 5.48
C ASP A 113 5.07 -2.54 3.94
N THR A 114 5.22 -3.74 3.34
CA THR A 114 5.17 -3.89 1.88
C THR A 114 3.80 -3.54 1.29
N MET A 115 2.71 -3.83 1.99
CA MET A 115 1.35 -3.48 1.57
C MET A 115 1.17 -1.96 1.52
N PHE A 116 1.58 -1.24 2.57
CA PHE A 116 1.49 0.22 2.61
C PHE A 116 2.42 0.89 1.59
N GLU A 117 3.60 0.32 1.33
CA GLU A 117 4.50 0.82 0.28
C GLU A 117 3.90 0.64 -1.13
N LEU A 118 3.17 -0.46 -1.37
CA LEU A 118 2.53 -0.76 -2.65
C LEU A 118 1.17 -0.08 -2.83
N LEU A 119 0.56 0.40 -1.75
CA LEU A 119 -0.76 1.02 -1.76
C LEU A 119 -0.92 2.14 -2.81
N PRO A 120 0.03 3.07 -3.02
CA PRO A 120 -0.10 4.09 -4.07
C PRO A 120 -0.15 3.48 -5.49
N ARG A 121 0.62 2.42 -5.73
CA ARG A 121 0.62 1.70 -7.02
C ARG A 121 -0.66 0.89 -7.22
N MET A 122 -1.21 0.31 -6.15
CA MET A 122 -2.52 -0.35 -6.18
C MET A 122 -3.65 0.66 -6.43
N ALA A 123 -3.58 1.84 -5.81
CA ALA A 123 -4.56 2.90 -6.00
C ALA A 123 -4.59 3.41 -7.45
N SER A 124 -3.44 3.54 -8.12
CA SER A 124 -3.42 3.93 -9.54
C SER A 124 -4.10 2.91 -10.46
N LEU A 125 -3.96 1.61 -10.18
CA LEU A 125 -4.65 0.55 -10.94
C LEU A 125 -6.15 0.53 -10.63
N GLY A 126 -6.51 0.71 -9.37
CA GLY A 126 -7.91 0.84 -8.94
C GLY A 126 -8.60 2.03 -9.62
N LEU A 127 -7.89 3.15 -9.81
CA LEU A 127 -8.39 4.29 -10.55
C LEU A 127 -8.67 3.95 -12.02
N THR A 128 -7.80 3.18 -12.68
CA THR A 128 -8.05 2.69 -14.04
C THR A 128 -9.33 1.86 -14.11
N LEU A 129 -9.57 0.96 -13.16
CA LEU A 129 -10.81 0.19 -13.08
C LEU A 129 -12.03 1.12 -12.91
N LEU A 130 -11.94 2.15 -12.07
CA LEU A 130 -13.02 3.12 -11.88
C LEU A 130 -13.33 3.92 -13.15
N ILE A 131 -12.34 4.21 -13.99
CA ILE A 131 -12.56 4.86 -15.30
C ILE A 131 -13.39 3.93 -16.23
N PHE A 132 -13.11 2.64 -16.24
CA PHE A 132 -13.92 1.66 -16.98
C PHE A 132 -15.34 1.56 -16.41
N TYR A 133 -15.49 1.52 -15.08
CA TYR A 133 -16.83 1.54 -14.48
C TYR A 133 -17.59 2.81 -14.85
N TYR A 134 -16.92 3.97 -14.87
CA TYR A 134 -17.55 5.23 -15.22
C TYR A 134 -18.15 5.22 -16.63
N SER A 135 -17.42 4.74 -17.65
CA SER A 135 -17.95 4.69 -19.01
C SER A 135 -19.16 3.75 -19.14
N PHE A 136 -19.09 2.55 -18.55
CA PHE A 136 -20.22 1.60 -18.57
C PHE A 136 -21.40 2.08 -17.73
N ALA A 137 -21.17 2.79 -16.63
CA ALA A 137 -22.22 3.31 -15.77
C ALA A 137 -23.04 4.40 -16.48
N ILE A 138 -22.38 5.33 -17.18
CA ILE A 138 -23.07 6.38 -17.96
C ILE A 138 -23.95 5.74 -19.04
N VAL A 139 -23.40 4.80 -19.82
CA VAL A 139 -24.18 4.06 -20.82
C VAL A 139 -25.36 3.31 -20.15
N GLY A 140 -25.11 2.61 -19.05
CA GLY A 140 -26.15 1.87 -18.33
C GLY A 140 -27.27 2.77 -17.82
N MET A 141 -26.95 3.97 -17.31
CA MET A 141 -27.95 4.95 -16.89
C MET A 141 -28.80 5.44 -18.05
N GLU A 142 -28.19 5.84 -19.17
CA GLU A 142 -28.95 6.36 -20.32
C GLU A 142 -29.91 5.31 -20.93
N PHE A 143 -29.52 4.03 -20.93
CA PHE A 143 -30.35 2.97 -21.53
C PHE A 143 -31.29 2.26 -20.54
N PHE A 144 -30.92 2.12 -19.27
CA PHE A 144 -31.62 1.24 -18.31
C PHE A 144 -32.22 1.96 -17.09
N ASN A 145 -32.16 3.29 -17.03
CA ASN A 145 -32.80 4.05 -15.96
C ASN A 145 -34.31 3.78 -15.88
N GLY A 146 -34.81 3.50 -14.68
CA GLY A 146 -36.22 3.25 -14.39
C GLY A 146 -36.77 1.92 -14.93
N ARG A 147 -35.93 1.02 -15.48
CA ARG A 147 -36.37 -0.28 -16.01
C ARG A 147 -36.56 -1.33 -14.93
N LEU A 148 -35.74 -1.30 -13.88
CA LEU A 148 -35.78 -2.26 -12.78
C LEU A 148 -36.56 -1.67 -11.61
N TYR A 149 -37.82 -2.07 -11.46
CA TYR A 149 -38.71 -1.65 -10.38
C TYR A 149 -39.27 -2.86 -9.63
N ARG A 150 -39.94 -2.62 -8.50
CA ARG A 150 -40.52 -3.70 -7.67
C ARG A 150 -41.60 -4.47 -8.44
N ASN A 151 -41.60 -5.81 -8.36
CA ASN A 151 -42.53 -6.70 -9.08
C ASN A 151 -42.48 -6.58 -10.62
N CYS A 152 -41.34 -6.19 -11.20
CA CYS A 152 -41.15 -6.28 -12.66
C CYS A 152 -40.69 -7.68 -13.08
N CYS A 153 -40.35 -7.86 -14.37
CA CYS A 153 -39.74 -9.09 -14.91
C CYS A 153 -40.56 -10.37 -14.71
N ASN A 154 -41.87 -10.26 -14.54
CA ASN A 154 -42.80 -11.35 -14.27
C ASN A 154 -43.02 -12.30 -15.47
N SER A 155 -42.65 -11.88 -16.67
CA SER A 155 -42.70 -12.71 -17.89
C SER A 155 -41.42 -13.53 -18.12
N SER A 156 -40.37 -13.33 -17.32
CA SER A 156 -39.09 -14.03 -17.48
C SER A 156 -38.86 -15.05 -16.37
N THR A 157 -37.82 -15.88 -16.54
CA THR A 157 -37.42 -16.90 -15.56
C THR A 157 -36.87 -16.33 -14.25
N VAL A 158 -36.68 -15.01 -14.18
CA VAL A 158 -36.13 -14.30 -13.01
C VAL A 158 -37.19 -13.54 -12.20
N ALA A 159 -38.48 -13.76 -12.49
CA ALA A 159 -39.60 -13.13 -11.78
C ALA A 159 -39.47 -13.21 -10.24
N ASP A 160 -39.07 -14.38 -9.72
CA ASP A 160 -38.92 -14.61 -8.27
C ASP A 160 -37.87 -13.71 -7.61
N ALA A 161 -36.86 -13.25 -8.37
CA ALA A 161 -35.81 -12.36 -7.89
C ALA A 161 -36.26 -10.89 -7.78
N TYR A 162 -37.28 -10.49 -8.53
CA TYR A 162 -37.80 -9.11 -8.56
C TYR A 162 -39.11 -8.93 -7.77
N ARG A 163 -39.59 -9.99 -7.11
CA ARG A 163 -40.83 -9.95 -6.32
C ARG A 163 -40.72 -9.04 -5.08
N PHE A 164 -41.84 -8.45 -4.73
CA PHE A 164 -42.09 -7.59 -3.56
C PHE A 164 -43.55 -7.83 -3.14
N ILE A 165 -43.77 -8.76 -2.21
CA ILE A 165 -45.13 -9.19 -1.80
C ILE A 165 -45.35 -8.87 -0.33
N ASN A 166 -46.46 -8.17 -0.04
CA ASN A 166 -46.89 -7.87 1.32
C ASN A 166 -47.84 -8.95 1.82
N HIS A 167 -47.44 -9.72 2.83
CA HIS A 167 -48.30 -10.67 3.52
C HIS A 167 -48.73 -10.10 4.88
N THR A 168 -50.02 -9.75 5.02
CA THR A 168 -50.60 -9.34 6.31
C THR A 168 -51.23 -10.54 7.00
N VAL A 169 -50.66 -10.96 8.14
CA VAL A 169 -51.27 -11.96 9.02
C VAL A 169 -51.33 -11.37 10.43
N ASP A 170 -52.53 -11.33 11.02
CA ASP A 170 -52.79 -10.89 12.39
C ASP A 170 -52.12 -9.55 12.77
N ASN A 171 -52.44 -8.48 12.03
CA ASN A 171 -51.90 -7.11 12.17
C ASN A 171 -50.38 -6.96 11.98
N LYS A 172 -49.67 -8.00 11.52
CA LYS A 172 -48.26 -7.91 11.13
C LYS A 172 -48.11 -8.05 9.63
N THR A 173 -47.53 -7.03 9.00
CA THR A 173 -47.13 -7.07 7.59
C THR A 173 -45.74 -7.66 7.50
N LYS A 174 -45.63 -8.88 6.97
CA LYS A 174 -44.35 -9.47 6.59
C LYS A 174 -44.14 -9.21 5.10
N ILE A 175 -42.99 -8.64 4.76
CA ILE A 175 -42.62 -8.33 3.39
C ILE A 175 -41.72 -9.46 2.88
N GLU A 176 -42.07 -10.02 1.71
CA GLU A 176 -41.25 -11.01 1.00
C GLU A 176 -40.65 -10.37 -0.27
N ASP A 177 -39.34 -10.10 -0.20
CA ASP A 177 -38.60 -9.37 -1.23
C ASP A 177 -37.52 -10.24 -1.86
N GLY A 178 -37.36 -10.12 -3.18
CA GLY A 178 -36.25 -10.71 -3.93
C GLY A 178 -35.01 -9.79 -4.03
N TYR A 179 -35.11 -8.54 -3.57
CA TYR A 179 -34.04 -7.50 -3.48
C TYR A 179 -33.35 -7.08 -4.80
N TYR A 180 -33.41 -7.85 -5.89
CA TYR A 180 -32.68 -7.53 -7.13
C TYR A 180 -33.14 -6.25 -7.84
N TYR A 181 -34.32 -5.72 -7.50
CA TYR A 181 -34.77 -4.39 -7.99
C TYR A 181 -33.92 -3.23 -7.43
N LEU A 182 -33.11 -3.46 -6.38
CA LEU A 182 -32.19 -2.45 -5.84
C LEU A 182 -30.95 -2.25 -6.73
N ASN A 183 -30.60 -3.26 -7.54
CA ASN A 183 -29.48 -3.22 -8.48
C ASN A 183 -29.91 -2.54 -9.78
N ASN A 184 -30.14 -1.24 -9.70
CA ASN A 184 -30.60 -0.42 -10.81
C ASN A 184 -29.53 0.54 -11.34
N PHE A 185 -29.84 1.13 -12.48
CA PHE A 185 -29.02 2.15 -13.15
C PHE A 185 -29.68 3.53 -13.07
N ASP A 186 -30.35 3.85 -11.96
CA ASP A 186 -31.07 5.12 -11.83
C ASP A 186 -30.12 6.28 -11.49
N ASN A 187 -29.02 6.00 -10.78
CA ASN A 187 -28.01 6.97 -10.37
C ASN A 187 -26.60 6.38 -10.50
N ILE A 188 -25.59 7.25 -10.64
CA ILE A 188 -24.20 6.82 -10.85
C ILE A 188 -23.68 5.90 -9.73
N LEU A 189 -24.07 6.15 -8.48
CA LEU A 189 -23.66 5.33 -7.34
C LEU A 189 -24.30 3.94 -7.36
N ASN A 190 -25.58 3.84 -7.70
CA ASN A 190 -26.28 2.56 -7.84
C ASN A 190 -25.71 1.76 -9.02
N SER A 191 -25.44 2.44 -10.13
CA SER A 191 -24.75 1.86 -11.29
C SER A 191 -23.37 1.32 -10.92
N PHE A 192 -22.58 2.04 -10.11
CA PHE A 192 -21.29 1.54 -9.63
C PHE A 192 -21.39 0.31 -8.76
N VAL A 193 -22.32 0.28 -7.80
CA VAL A 193 -22.54 -0.92 -6.97
C VAL A 193 -23.00 -2.09 -7.83
N THR A 194 -23.91 -1.85 -8.78
CA THR A 194 -24.40 -2.87 -9.71
C THR A 194 -23.27 -3.42 -10.60
N LEU A 195 -22.43 -2.55 -11.17
CA LEU A 195 -21.26 -2.97 -11.97
C LEU A 195 -20.22 -3.71 -11.12
N PHE A 196 -20.03 -3.31 -9.86
CA PHE A 196 -19.17 -4.03 -8.93
C PHE A 196 -19.70 -5.44 -8.66
N GLU A 197 -21.00 -5.61 -8.44
CA GLU A 197 -21.62 -6.94 -8.29
C GLU A 197 -21.43 -7.79 -9.56
N LEU A 198 -21.58 -7.19 -10.75
CA LEU A 198 -21.35 -7.88 -12.02
C LEU A 198 -19.88 -8.32 -12.20
N THR A 199 -18.90 -7.58 -11.66
CA THR A 199 -17.49 -7.98 -11.69
C THR A 199 -17.17 -9.19 -10.80
N VAL A 200 -17.97 -9.45 -9.76
CA VAL A 200 -17.81 -10.65 -8.91
C VAL A 200 -18.27 -11.93 -9.64
N VAL A 201 -18.90 -11.82 -10.83
CA VAL A 201 -19.32 -12.91 -11.73
C VAL A 201 -20.40 -13.85 -11.14
N ASN A 202 -20.87 -13.60 -9.92
CA ASN A 202 -21.94 -14.37 -9.31
C ASN A 202 -23.32 -13.80 -9.68
N ASN A 203 -24.25 -14.67 -10.11
CA ASN A 203 -25.65 -14.32 -10.40
C ASN A 203 -25.85 -13.15 -11.40
N TRP A 204 -24.84 -12.82 -12.20
CA TRP A 204 -24.87 -11.69 -13.14
C TRP A 204 -25.97 -11.83 -14.21
N TYR A 205 -26.30 -13.07 -14.60
CA TYR A 205 -27.35 -13.36 -15.56
C TYR A 205 -28.75 -12.97 -15.05
N ILE A 206 -28.96 -12.90 -13.74
CA ILE A 206 -30.26 -12.47 -13.15
C ILE A 206 -30.52 -11.01 -13.49
N ILE A 207 -29.50 -10.16 -13.33
CA ILE A 207 -29.56 -8.73 -13.66
C ILE A 207 -29.71 -8.55 -15.17
N MET A 208 -28.94 -9.31 -15.97
CA MET A 208 -29.04 -9.29 -17.43
C MET A 208 -30.46 -9.66 -17.89
N GLU A 209 -31.00 -10.81 -17.46
CA GLU A 209 -32.35 -11.25 -17.87
C GLU A 209 -33.45 -10.33 -17.31
N GLY A 210 -33.23 -9.69 -16.16
CA GLY A 210 -34.11 -8.65 -15.66
C GLY A 210 -34.19 -7.47 -16.63
N VAL A 211 -33.04 -6.92 -17.02
CA VAL A 211 -32.98 -5.78 -17.95
C VAL A 211 -33.50 -6.14 -19.35
N THR A 212 -33.17 -7.32 -19.87
CA THR A 212 -33.64 -7.76 -21.20
C THR A 212 -35.15 -7.94 -21.24
N SER A 213 -35.77 -8.36 -20.14
CA SER A 213 -37.23 -8.52 -20.05
C SER A 213 -37.99 -7.19 -20.17
N GLN A 214 -37.35 -6.07 -19.78
CA GLN A 214 -37.94 -4.72 -19.80
C GLN A 214 -37.49 -3.88 -20.99
N THR A 215 -36.49 -4.36 -21.75
CA THR A 215 -35.89 -3.61 -22.86
C THR A 215 -35.89 -4.45 -24.14
N SER A 216 -34.72 -4.79 -24.67
CA SER A 216 -34.53 -5.59 -25.88
C SER A 216 -33.40 -6.59 -25.66
N HIS A 217 -33.36 -7.65 -26.47
CA HIS A 217 -32.29 -8.65 -26.44
C HIS A 217 -30.90 -8.07 -26.72
N TRP A 218 -30.80 -6.91 -27.39
CA TRP A 218 -29.53 -6.19 -27.59
C TRP A 218 -28.86 -5.76 -26.29
N SER A 219 -29.61 -5.60 -25.20
CA SER A 219 -29.03 -5.33 -23.88
C SER A 219 -28.14 -6.49 -23.38
N ARG A 220 -28.36 -7.74 -23.84
CA ARG A 220 -27.44 -8.86 -23.54
C ARG A 220 -26.02 -8.56 -24.03
N LEU A 221 -25.87 -7.86 -25.16
CA LEU A 221 -24.57 -7.49 -25.69
C LEU A 221 -23.82 -6.52 -24.77
N TYR A 222 -24.53 -5.62 -24.09
CA TYR A 222 -23.93 -4.73 -23.08
C TYR A 222 -23.31 -5.55 -21.94
N PHE A 223 -24.08 -6.49 -21.35
CA PHE A 223 -23.59 -7.30 -20.23
C PHE A 223 -22.47 -8.26 -20.64
N MET A 224 -22.57 -8.88 -21.83
CA MET A 224 -21.51 -9.76 -22.36
C MET A 224 -20.21 -8.98 -22.65
N THR A 225 -20.32 -7.79 -23.25
CA THR A 225 -19.16 -6.91 -23.49
C THR A 225 -18.53 -6.48 -22.17
N PHE A 226 -19.34 -6.03 -21.19
CA PHE A 226 -18.85 -5.67 -19.87
C PHE A 226 -18.11 -6.83 -19.19
N TYR A 227 -18.68 -8.04 -19.25
CA TYR A 227 -18.08 -9.24 -18.67
C TYR A 227 -16.68 -9.54 -19.23
N ILE A 228 -16.54 -9.54 -20.56
CA ILE A 228 -15.24 -9.80 -21.21
C ILE A 228 -14.23 -8.72 -20.81
N VAL A 229 -14.62 -7.45 -20.89
CA VAL A 229 -13.73 -6.32 -20.58
C VAL A 229 -13.31 -6.36 -19.11
N THR A 230 -14.25 -6.54 -18.17
CA THR A 230 -13.94 -6.54 -16.72
C THR A 230 -13.08 -7.75 -16.33
N MET A 231 -13.30 -8.91 -16.95
CA MET A 231 -12.49 -10.11 -16.70
C MET A 231 -11.03 -9.91 -17.15
N VAL A 232 -10.80 -9.33 -18.33
CA VAL A 232 -9.45 -9.00 -18.82
C VAL A 232 -8.79 -7.94 -17.94
N VAL A 233 -9.50 -6.84 -17.62
CA VAL A 233 -8.95 -5.77 -16.78
C VAL A 233 -8.61 -6.28 -15.38
N MET A 234 -9.50 -7.04 -14.75
CA MET A 234 -9.25 -7.59 -13.41
C MET A 234 -8.09 -8.58 -13.39
N THR A 235 -7.97 -9.46 -14.38
CA THR A 235 -6.84 -10.41 -14.46
C THR A 235 -5.51 -9.69 -14.63
N ILE A 236 -5.45 -8.65 -15.48
CA ILE A 236 -4.24 -7.81 -15.65
C ILE A 236 -3.88 -7.11 -14.35
N ILE A 237 -4.85 -6.48 -13.67
CA ILE A 237 -4.61 -5.76 -12.40
C ILE A 237 -4.10 -6.74 -11.33
N VAL A 238 -4.75 -7.87 -11.15
CA VAL A 238 -4.37 -8.88 -10.14
C VAL A 238 -2.97 -9.42 -10.43
N ALA A 239 -2.66 -9.77 -11.68
CA ALA A 239 -1.34 -10.26 -12.06
C ALA A 239 -0.24 -9.24 -11.74
N PHE A 240 -0.42 -7.98 -12.12
CA PHE A 240 0.56 -6.92 -11.88
C PHE A 240 0.73 -6.61 -10.39
N ILE A 241 -0.35 -6.65 -9.60
CA ILE A 241 -0.27 -6.49 -8.13
C ILE A 241 0.50 -7.64 -7.51
N LEU A 242 0.21 -8.89 -7.90
CA LEU A 242 0.90 -10.07 -7.38
C LEU A 242 2.38 -10.06 -7.74
N GLU A 243 2.74 -9.71 -8.97
CA GLU A 243 4.12 -9.58 -9.39
C GLU A 243 4.86 -8.50 -8.59
N ALA A 244 4.27 -7.31 -8.46
CA ALA A 244 4.83 -6.23 -7.65
C ALA A 244 5.01 -6.62 -6.17
N PHE A 245 4.03 -7.35 -5.62
CA PHE A 245 4.06 -7.84 -4.24
C PHE A 245 5.13 -8.91 -4.03
N VAL A 246 5.19 -9.92 -4.91
CA VAL A 246 6.18 -11.00 -4.86
C VAL A 246 7.59 -10.42 -5.03
N PHE A 247 7.77 -9.50 -5.98
CA PHE A 247 9.04 -8.80 -6.21
C PHE A 247 9.50 -8.06 -4.94
N ARG A 248 8.60 -7.27 -4.32
CA ARG A 248 8.91 -6.55 -3.07
C ARG A 248 9.17 -7.47 -1.89
N MET A 249 8.41 -8.55 -1.75
CA MET A 249 8.62 -9.52 -0.68
C MET A 249 9.96 -10.24 -0.84
N ASN A 250 10.34 -10.62 -2.08
CA ASN A 250 11.63 -11.24 -2.38
C ASN A 250 12.79 -10.27 -2.17
N TYR A 251 12.63 -9.00 -2.57
CA TYR A 251 13.56 -7.92 -2.28
C TYR A 251 13.77 -7.77 -0.76
N SER A 252 12.68 -7.68 0.01
CA SER A 252 12.73 -7.52 1.46
C SER A 252 13.44 -8.70 2.13
N ARG A 253 13.16 -9.94 1.70
CA ARG A 253 13.86 -11.14 2.20
C ARG A 253 15.35 -11.12 1.89
N LYS A 254 15.74 -10.86 0.62
CA LYS A 254 17.16 -10.74 0.22
C LYS A 254 17.88 -9.60 0.96
N SER A 255 17.17 -8.50 1.25
CA SER A 255 17.72 -7.39 2.03
C SER A 255 17.89 -7.71 3.52
N GLN A 256 17.12 -8.66 4.07
CA GLN A 256 17.21 -9.10 5.48
C GLN A 256 18.22 -10.23 5.70
N ASP A 257 18.43 -11.12 4.72
CA ASP A 257 19.39 -12.23 4.81
C ASP A 257 20.84 -11.79 4.56
N SER A 258 21.01 -10.60 4.02
CA SER A 258 22.32 -9.99 3.91
C SER A 258 22.55 -9.14 5.16
N GLU A 259 23.73 -9.18 5.77
CA GLU A 259 24.17 -8.32 6.88
C GLU A 259 24.18 -6.83 6.45
N VAL A 260 23.00 -6.26 6.18
CA VAL A 260 22.81 -5.13 5.25
C VAL A 260 22.33 -3.84 5.90
N ASP A 261 22.22 -3.82 7.23
CA ASP A 261 22.03 -2.56 7.97
C ASP A 261 23.34 -1.75 8.09
N SER A 262 24.49 -2.40 7.88
CA SER A 262 25.70 -1.70 7.45
C SER A 262 25.54 -1.31 5.99
N GLY A 263 25.38 0.00 5.75
CA GLY A 263 25.45 0.60 4.42
C GLY A 263 26.70 0.20 3.63
N ILE A 264 26.85 0.70 2.41
CA ILE A 264 28.07 0.42 1.63
C ILE A 264 29.22 1.15 2.31
N VAL A 265 30.22 0.38 2.74
CA VAL A 265 31.44 0.88 3.35
C VAL A 265 32.55 0.71 2.32
N ILE A 266 33.27 1.79 2.04
CA ILE A 266 34.46 1.77 1.19
C ILE A 266 35.64 2.24 2.02
N GLU A 267 36.68 1.43 2.06
CA GLU A 267 37.94 1.75 2.70
C GLU A 267 38.92 2.15 1.60
N LYS A 268 39.53 3.32 1.75
CA LYS A 268 40.57 3.82 0.84
C LYS A 268 41.73 4.35 1.62
N GLU A 269 42.91 3.84 1.31
CA GLU A 269 44.16 4.40 1.81
C GLU A 269 44.63 5.55 0.92
N LEU A 270 45.21 6.56 1.56
CA LEU A 270 45.88 7.68 0.92
C LEU A 270 47.29 7.79 1.50
N SER A 271 48.29 7.74 0.64
CA SER A 271 49.68 7.91 1.03
C SER A 271 50.07 9.39 1.12
N LYS A 272 51.14 9.67 1.88
CA LYS A 272 51.70 11.02 2.02
C LYS A 272 52.18 11.57 0.67
N GLU A 273 52.75 10.72 -0.17
CA GLU A 273 53.27 11.08 -1.49
C GLU A 273 52.14 11.53 -2.44
N GLU A 274 51.03 10.81 -2.47
CA GLU A 274 49.83 11.18 -3.24
C GLU A 274 49.23 12.50 -2.74
N LEU A 275 49.17 12.71 -1.43
CA LEU A 275 48.65 13.94 -0.83
C LEU A 275 49.52 15.16 -1.17
N LEU A 276 50.84 14.99 -1.22
CA LEU A 276 51.78 16.04 -1.65
C LEU A 276 51.60 16.39 -3.13
N ALA A 277 51.45 15.39 -4.00
CA ALA A 277 51.17 15.61 -5.42
C ALA A 277 49.86 16.38 -5.66
N ILE A 278 48.80 16.06 -4.90
CA ILE A 278 47.52 16.79 -4.96
C ILE A 278 47.70 18.23 -4.48
N LEU A 279 48.47 18.46 -3.41
CA LEU A 279 48.71 19.80 -2.87
C LEU A 279 49.46 20.70 -3.87
N GLU A 280 50.45 20.17 -4.58
CA GLU A 280 51.17 20.89 -5.63
C GLU A 280 50.22 21.32 -6.75
N LEU A 281 49.37 20.41 -7.21
CA LEU A 281 48.37 20.70 -8.25
C LEU A 281 47.36 21.78 -7.82
N TYR A 282 46.88 21.73 -6.58
CA TYR A 282 45.95 22.76 -6.05
C TYR A 282 46.61 24.14 -5.91
N ARG A 283 47.91 24.19 -5.58
CA ARG A 283 48.69 25.44 -5.53
C ARG A 283 48.93 26.03 -6.92
N GLU A 284 49.22 25.18 -7.90
CA GLU A 284 49.45 25.59 -9.28
C GLU A 284 48.18 26.15 -9.94
N VAL A 285 47.03 25.50 -9.70
CA VAL A 285 45.73 25.89 -10.28
C VAL A 285 45.10 27.10 -9.55
N ARG A 286 45.70 27.62 -8.47
CA ARG A 286 45.11 28.62 -7.56
C ARG A 286 43.68 28.23 -7.12
N GLY A 287 43.55 27.02 -6.58
CA GLY A 287 42.30 26.55 -5.98
C GLY A 287 41.84 27.41 -4.79
N ALA A 288 40.63 27.15 -4.28
CA ALA A 288 40.11 27.85 -3.12
C ALA A 288 41.06 27.69 -1.91
N SER A 289 41.33 28.79 -1.20
CA SER A 289 42.27 28.81 -0.06
C SER A 289 41.87 27.85 1.07
N SER A 290 40.57 27.57 1.20
CA SER A 290 39.99 26.60 2.15
C SER A 290 40.42 25.16 1.89
N ASP A 291 40.61 24.78 0.63
CA ASP A 291 40.93 23.41 0.26
C ASP A 291 42.42 23.14 0.52
N VAL A 292 43.28 24.11 0.21
CA VAL A 292 44.72 24.06 0.50
C VAL A 292 44.99 23.98 2.00
N THR A 293 44.24 24.74 2.82
CA THR A 293 44.37 24.70 4.29
C THR A 293 43.96 23.34 4.86
N ARG A 294 42.87 22.74 4.38
CA ARG A 294 42.45 21.39 4.80
C ARG A 294 43.48 20.30 4.47
N LEU A 295 44.12 20.39 3.30
CA LEU A 295 45.16 19.43 2.91
C LEU A 295 46.42 19.58 3.79
N LEU A 296 46.80 20.82 4.13
CA LEU A 296 47.92 21.09 5.05
C LEU A 296 47.63 20.58 6.47
N ASP A 297 46.40 20.75 6.97
CA ASP A 297 46.00 20.20 8.27
C ASP A 297 46.11 18.67 8.27
N THR A 298 45.70 18.02 7.18
CA THR A 298 45.78 16.56 7.03
C THR A 298 47.25 16.09 7.03
N LEU A 299 48.14 16.78 6.31
CA LEU A 299 49.59 16.50 6.33
C LEU A 299 50.19 16.66 7.73
N SER A 300 49.78 17.69 8.48
CA SER A 300 50.25 17.90 9.86
C SER A 300 49.83 16.77 10.80
N GLN A 301 48.65 16.19 10.59
CA GLN A 301 48.18 15.02 11.34
C GLN A 301 49.01 13.78 11.02
N MET A 302 49.33 13.53 9.75
CA MET A 302 50.20 12.41 9.35
C MET A 302 51.58 12.48 10.01
N GLU A 303 52.17 13.68 10.04
CA GLU A 303 53.47 13.92 10.66
C GLU A 303 53.42 13.74 12.17
N LYS A 304 52.34 14.19 12.83
CA LYS A 304 52.12 14.02 14.27
C LYS A 304 52.06 12.56 14.70
N TYR A 305 51.48 11.68 13.88
CA TYR A 305 51.35 10.25 14.19
C TYR A 305 52.47 9.38 13.59
N GLN A 306 53.47 9.97 12.94
CA GLN A 306 54.54 9.25 12.22
C GLN A 306 54.00 8.18 11.25
N GLN A 307 52.90 8.48 10.57
CA GLN A 307 52.24 7.58 9.62
C GLN A 307 52.41 8.10 8.19
N ASN A 308 52.82 7.21 7.28
CA ASN A 308 52.98 7.54 5.86
C ASN A 308 51.71 7.26 5.04
N SER A 309 50.71 6.60 5.62
CA SER A 309 49.40 6.34 5.02
C SER A 309 48.27 6.64 6.00
N LEU A 310 47.17 7.17 5.48
CA LEU A 310 45.91 7.37 6.20
C LEU A 310 44.83 6.53 5.55
N VAL A 311 44.00 5.88 6.36
CA VAL A 311 42.85 5.11 5.88
C VAL A 311 41.58 5.91 6.09
N PHE A 312 40.87 6.17 5.00
CA PHE A 312 39.57 6.81 4.99
C PHE A 312 38.46 5.77 4.85
N LEU A 313 37.43 5.90 5.70
CA LEU A 313 36.24 5.06 5.68
C LEU A 313 35.04 5.86 5.15
N GLY A 314 34.69 5.64 3.89
CA GLY A 314 33.48 6.18 3.30
C GLY A 314 32.28 5.29 3.62
N ARG A 315 31.17 5.87 4.09
CA ARG A 315 29.92 5.13 4.33
C ARG A 315 28.75 5.79 3.63
N ARG A 316 27.98 5.00 2.89
CA ARG A 316 26.74 5.44 2.23
C ARG A 316 25.58 4.50 2.54
N SER A 317 24.39 5.04 2.78
CA SER A 317 23.15 4.25 2.81
C SER A 317 22.84 3.69 1.43
N ARG A 318 22.38 2.43 1.35
CA ARG A 318 21.94 1.84 0.09
C ARG A 318 20.69 2.53 -0.43
N THR A 319 20.64 2.83 -1.73
CA THR A 319 19.46 3.40 -2.39
C THR A 319 18.64 2.34 -3.10
N LYS A 320 17.41 2.68 -3.53
CA LYS A 320 16.54 1.79 -4.32
C LYS A 320 17.23 1.23 -5.56
N SER A 321 18.07 2.04 -6.22
CA SER A 321 18.90 1.65 -7.37
C SER A 321 19.91 0.56 -7.05
N ASP A 322 20.54 0.59 -5.86
CA ASP A 322 21.59 -0.35 -5.48
C ASP A 322 21.03 -1.78 -5.34
N LEU A 323 19.76 -1.89 -4.92
CA LEU A 323 19.09 -3.19 -4.95
C LEU A 323 18.47 -3.56 -6.30
N SER A 324 18.03 -2.61 -7.14
CA SER A 324 17.60 -2.97 -8.49
C SER A 324 18.75 -3.55 -9.30
N LEU A 325 19.95 -2.98 -9.17
CA LEU A 325 21.20 -3.53 -9.71
C LEU A 325 21.44 -4.98 -9.27
N LYS A 326 21.19 -5.31 -8.00
CA LYS A 326 21.30 -6.70 -7.50
C LYS A 326 20.19 -7.63 -8.01
N MET A 327 19.00 -7.11 -8.28
CA MET A 327 17.88 -7.95 -8.74
C MET A 327 18.04 -8.35 -10.20
N TYR A 328 18.48 -7.42 -11.05
CA TYR A 328 18.64 -7.63 -12.49
C TYR A 328 20.08 -7.93 -12.88
N GLN A 329 20.92 -8.37 -11.94
CA GLN A 329 22.36 -8.55 -12.16
C GLN A 329 22.67 -9.47 -13.36
N GLU A 330 21.81 -10.45 -13.62
CA GLU A 330 21.95 -11.40 -14.74
C GLU A 330 21.58 -10.78 -16.09
N GLU A 331 20.66 -9.81 -16.13
CA GLU A 331 20.15 -9.18 -17.36
C GLU A 331 20.90 -7.89 -17.72
N ILE A 332 21.52 -7.23 -16.73
CA ILE A 332 22.17 -5.93 -16.91
C ILE A 332 23.30 -5.97 -17.95
N GLN A 333 24.04 -7.08 -18.02
CA GLN A 333 25.13 -7.22 -18.98
C GLN A 333 24.60 -7.25 -20.42
N GLU A 334 23.49 -7.95 -20.65
CA GLU A 334 22.83 -8.03 -21.95
C GLU A 334 22.31 -6.65 -22.39
N TRP A 335 21.71 -5.88 -21.47
CA TRP A 335 21.26 -4.51 -21.75
C TRP A 335 22.41 -3.58 -22.15
N TYR A 336 23.58 -3.73 -21.54
CA TYR A 336 24.76 -2.93 -21.93
C TYR A 336 25.25 -3.29 -23.34
N GLU A 337 25.27 -4.57 -23.69
CA GLU A 337 25.68 -5.03 -25.01
C GLU A 337 24.71 -4.61 -26.12
N GLU A 338 23.41 -4.65 -25.84
CA GLU A 338 22.37 -4.15 -26.76
C GLU A 338 22.49 -2.63 -26.96
N HIS A 339 22.62 -1.87 -25.88
CA HIS A 339 22.78 -0.41 -25.97
C HIS A 339 24.08 0.00 -26.69
N ALA A 340 25.18 -0.74 -26.50
CA ALA A 340 26.43 -0.51 -27.23
C ALA A 340 26.24 -0.71 -28.75
N ARG A 341 25.57 -1.81 -29.15
CA ARG A 341 25.24 -2.07 -30.57
C ARG A 341 24.35 -0.99 -31.17
N GLU A 342 23.34 -0.52 -30.43
CA GLU A 342 22.48 0.59 -30.89
C GLU A 342 23.27 1.89 -31.08
N GLN A 343 24.18 2.22 -30.16
CA GLN A 343 25.04 3.40 -30.29
C GLN A 343 25.97 3.32 -31.49
N GLU A 344 26.60 2.17 -31.73
CA GLU A 344 27.44 1.95 -32.89
C GLU A 344 26.64 2.09 -34.19
N MET A 345 25.46 1.49 -34.26
CA MET A 345 24.57 1.59 -35.42
C MET A 345 24.12 3.04 -35.66
N GLN A 346 23.77 3.78 -34.60
CA GLN A 346 23.39 5.19 -34.70
C GLN A 346 24.57 6.09 -35.10
N GLN A 347 25.78 5.81 -34.65
CA GLN A 347 26.99 6.55 -35.05
C GLN A 347 27.35 6.28 -36.51
N GLN A 348 27.22 5.03 -36.96
CA GLN A 348 27.40 4.66 -38.36
C GLN A 348 26.35 5.31 -39.27
N LEU A 349 25.07 5.35 -38.86
CA LEU A 349 24.01 6.04 -39.61
C LEU A 349 24.21 7.56 -39.68
N LYS A 350 24.82 8.17 -38.65
CA LYS A 350 25.09 9.62 -38.59
C LYS A 350 26.39 10.04 -39.27
N GLY A 351 27.16 9.11 -39.84
CA GLY A 351 28.36 9.41 -40.61
C GLY A 351 29.47 10.08 -39.78
N ILE A 352 29.59 9.75 -38.49
CA ILE A 352 30.69 10.24 -37.64
C ILE A 352 31.73 9.11 -37.53
N VAL A 353 32.91 9.34 -38.11
CA VAL A 353 34.08 8.47 -37.99
C VAL A 353 34.53 8.41 -36.51
N PRO A 354 34.73 7.23 -35.90
CA PRO A 354 35.23 7.16 -34.53
C PRO A 354 36.74 7.45 -34.49
N GLY A 355 37.14 8.45 -33.70
CA GLY A 355 38.51 8.52 -33.16
C GLY A 355 38.71 7.44 -32.08
N PRO A 356 39.95 7.05 -31.76
CA PRO A 356 40.24 5.84 -31.00
C PRO A 356 39.58 5.84 -29.62
N ALA A 357 38.92 4.73 -29.31
CA ALA A 357 38.25 4.47 -28.04
C ALA A 357 39.27 4.49 -26.89
N ALA A 358 39.27 5.56 -26.10
CA ALA A 358 39.79 5.50 -24.74
C ALA A 358 38.69 4.89 -23.86
N GLN A 359 38.95 3.68 -23.36
CA GLN A 359 38.19 3.08 -22.26
C GLN A 359 38.30 4.02 -21.04
N GLN A 360 37.31 4.88 -20.85
CA GLN A 360 37.06 5.52 -19.56
C GLN A 360 35.78 4.92 -18.97
N PRO A 361 35.82 4.33 -17.76
CA PRO A 361 34.60 3.94 -17.06
C PRO A 361 33.78 5.19 -16.76
N PRO A 362 32.44 5.09 -16.68
CA PRO A 362 31.59 6.25 -16.56
C PRO A 362 31.84 6.97 -15.23
N VAL A 363 32.18 8.25 -15.32
CA VAL A 363 32.12 9.21 -14.22
C VAL A 363 30.69 9.23 -13.69
N ILE A 364 30.53 8.80 -12.44
CA ILE A 364 29.27 8.91 -11.69
C ILE A 364 28.94 10.40 -11.58
N ARG A 365 27.97 10.87 -12.36
CA ARG A 365 27.42 12.22 -12.22
C ARG A 365 26.62 12.27 -10.91
N GLN A 366 27.28 12.65 -9.82
CA GLN A 366 26.61 13.01 -8.58
C GLN A 366 25.66 14.17 -8.88
N ARG A 367 24.35 13.90 -8.84
CA ARG A 367 23.33 14.93 -8.86
C ARG A 367 23.36 15.60 -7.49
N SER A 368 24.02 16.75 -7.40
CA SER A 368 23.96 17.64 -6.25
C SER A 368 22.49 18.00 -6.00
N GLN A 369 21.90 17.40 -4.96
CA GLN A 369 20.72 17.97 -4.32
C GLN A 369 21.24 18.92 -3.26
N THR A 370 21.32 20.18 -3.61
CA THR A 370 21.26 21.28 -2.65
C THR A 370 19.93 21.17 -1.93
N VAL A 371 19.96 20.72 -0.69
CA VAL A 371 18.90 20.92 0.30
C VAL A 371 19.40 22.02 1.21
N THR A 372 18.70 23.16 1.20
CA THR A 372 18.72 24.15 2.29
C THR A 372 18.15 23.55 3.56
#